data_AF-A0A0A9CWZ0-F1
#
_entry.id   AF-A0A0A9CWZ0-F1
#
_cell.length_a   1.000
_cell.length_b   1.000
_cell.length_c   1.000
_cell.angle_alpha   90.00
_cell.angle_beta   90.00
_cell.angle_gamma   90.00
#
_symmetry.space_group_name_H-M   'P 1'
#
loop_
_entity.id
_entity.type
_entity.pdbx_description
1 polymer ?
#
loop_
_entity_poly.entity_id
_entity_poly.type
_entity_poly.pdbx_seq_one_letter_code
_entity_poly.pdbx_strand_id
1 'polypeptide(L)'
;MLAACTDSEIQFFSSASLLTHKDVEPSSSCSLGRYGTVKDFKWLHHASAAYIVLSNGGLLCHGSLGKDLKDVIENVDAVDCCKDGNHIAVARENKLTILSSDFKETCCMSLSFQLWSNESDSEGTTIKVDSIGWVRDDSIVIGCVRLNEESNEEGYLVQVIRSEGNTFFDSPSKPVVYTYVDFFHGIMDDVLPSGVGPNLLLGYLHRWDLMVASNRKSIDEHIALLKWSFTPDDKKNCNIS
;
A
#
# COMPACT_ATOMS: atom_id res chain seq x y z
N MET A 1 -21.12 2.90 1.34
CA MET A 1 -20.93 1.46 1.16
C MET A 1 -19.72 1.06 1.98
N LEU A 2 -19.78 -0.07 2.66
CA LEU A 2 -18.65 -0.67 3.40
C LEU A 2 -18.35 -2.03 2.78
N ALA A 3 -17.07 -2.39 2.67
CA ALA A 3 -16.64 -3.71 2.27
C ALA A 3 -16.01 -4.41 3.48
N ALA A 4 -16.38 -5.66 3.71
CA ALA A 4 -15.73 -6.55 4.65
C ALA A 4 -15.07 -7.68 3.85
N CYS A 5 -13.79 -7.93 4.09
CA CYS A 5 -13.03 -8.99 3.43
C CYS A 5 -12.68 -10.06 4.46
N THR A 6 -13.03 -11.32 4.17
CA THR A 6 -12.76 -12.47 5.03
C THR A 6 -12.29 -13.62 4.16
N ASP A 7 -11.05 -14.06 4.35
CA ASP A 7 -10.39 -15.05 3.49
C ASP A 7 -10.53 -14.67 2.01
N SER A 8 -11.25 -15.45 1.20
CA SER A 8 -11.51 -15.17 -0.22
C SER A 8 -12.77 -14.35 -0.47
N GLU A 9 -13.63 -14.18 0.54
CA GLU A 9 -14.95 -13.56 0.41
C GLU A 9 -14.91 -12.06 0.65
N ILE A 10 -15.69 -11.33 -0.15
CA ILE A 10 -15.84 -9.89 -0.07
C ILE A 10 -17.33 -9.59 0.01
N GLN A 11 -17.75 -9.00 1.11
CA GLN A 11 -19.14 -8.67 1.41
C GLN A 11 -19.33 -7.16 1.43
N PHE A 12 -20.38 -6.69 0.79
CA PHE A 12 -20.70 -5.27 0.68
C PHE A 12 -21.93 -4.93 1.50
N PHE A 13 -21.84 -3.88 2.31
CA PHE A 13 -22.90 -3.45 3.21
C PHE A 13 -23.28 -2.00 2.94
N SER A 14 -24.59 -1.75 2.86
CA SER A 14 -25.12 -0.40 2.85
C SER A 14 -24.87 0.27 4.20
N SER A 15 -24.24 1.45 4.17
CA SER A 15 -23.95 2.24 5.36
C SER A 15 -25.24 2.66 6.09
N ALA A 16 -26.33 2.91 5.35
CA ALA A 16 -27.62 3.24 5.94
C ALA A 16 -28.19 2.04 6.71
N SER A 17 -28.13 0.85 6.11
CA SER A 17 -28.66 -0.38 6.73
C SER A 17 -27.92 -0.73 8.02
N LEU A 18 -26.59 -0.56 8.05
CA LEU A 18 -25.76 -0.75 9.25
C LEU A 18 -26.14 0.16 10.43
N LEU A 19 -26.72 1.32 10.17
CA LEU A 19 -27.13 2.27 11.21
C LEU A 19 -28.57 2.03 11.68
N THR A 20 -29.43 1.44 10.85
CA THR A 20 -30.86 1.34 11.10
C THR A 20 -31.33 -0.05 11.54
N HIS A 21 -30.55 -1.10 11.30
CA HIS A 21 -30.95 -2.48 11.60
C HIS A 21 -29.88 -3.20 12.43
N LYS A 22 -30.33 -4.11 13.31
CA LYS A 22 -29.43 -4.92 14.15
C LYS A 22 -28.82 -6.12 13.41
N ASP A 23 -29.57 -6.70 12.49
CA ASP A 23 -29.15 -7.87 11.70
C ASP A 23 -29.11 -7.46 10.23
N VAL A 24 -27.93 -7.04 9.76
CA VAL A 24 -27.74 -6.52 8.40
C VAL A 24 -27.07 -7.58 7.56
N GLU A 25 -27.79 -8.06 6.55
CA GLU A 25 -27.20 -8.91 5.51
C GLU A 25 -26.40 -8.06 4.49
N PRO A 26 -25.36 -8.64 3.86
CA PRO A 26 -24.67 -8.00 2.76
C PRO A 26 -25.63 -7.68 1.62
N SER A 27 -25.53 -6.47 1.03
CA SER A 27 -26.28 -6.11 -0.18
C SER A 27 -25.81 -6.88 -1.41
N SER A 28 -24.54 -7.28 -1.41
CA SER A 28 -23.93 -8.11 -2.45
C SER A 28 -22.65 -8.74 -1.90
N SER A 29 -22.19 -9.81 -2.53
CA SER A 29 -20.89 -10.40 -2.26
C SER A 29 -20.21 -10.87 -3.55
N CYS A 30 -18.90 -11.05 -3.48
CA CYS A 30 -18.11 -11.71 -4.50
C CYS A 30 -16.94 -12.45 -3.84
N SER A 31 -16.34 -13.39 -4.56
CA SER A 31 -15.27 -14.23 -4.04
C SER A 31 -14.09 -14.25 -4.99
N LEU A 32 -12.88 -14.21 -4.43
CA LEU A 32 -11.65 -14.57 -5.14
C LEU A 32 -11.59 -16.07 -5.48
N GLY A 33 -12.49 -16.90 -4.92
CA GLY A 33 -12.55 -18.32 -5.21
C GLY A 33 -11.21 -19.02 -5.04
N ARG A 34 -10.67 -19.58 -6.14
CA ARG A 34 -9.39 -20.32 -6.15
C ARG A 34 -8.14 -19.45 -6.20
N TYR A 35 -8.28 -18.12 -6.31
CA TYR A 35 -7.15 -17.19 -6.44
C TYR A 35 -6.45 -16.87 -5.11
N GLY A 36 -6.93 -17.45 -4.01
CA GLY A 36 -6.39 -17.30 -2.67
C GLY A 36 -7.22 -16.35 -1.81
N THR A 37 -6.62 -15.85 -0.74
CA THR A 37 -7.25 -14.91 0.20
C THR A 37 -6.99 -13.47 -0.22
N VAL A 38 -7.89 -12.57 0.18
CA VAL A 38 -7.75 -11.13 0.04
C VAL A 38 -6.57 -10.66 0.88
N LYS A 39 -5.58 -10.06 0.20
CA LYS A 39 -4.47 -9.34 0.81
C LYS A 39 -4.86 -7.90 1.11
N ASP A 40 -5.39 -7.21 0.11
CA ASP A 40 -5.77 -5.80 0.21
C ASP A 40 -6.97 -5.47 -0.68
N PHE A 41 -7.71 -4.42 -0.31
CA PHE A 41 -8.91 -3.95 -0.99
C PHE A 41 -8.87 -2.42 -1.07
N LYS A 42 -9.06 -1.85 -2.27
CA LYS A 42 -9.13 -0.39 -2.47
C LYS A 42 -10.31 0.02 -3.33
N TRP A 43 -10.93 1.15 -3.00
CA TRP A 43 -11.96 1.77 -3.82
C TRP A 43 -11.33 2.67 -4.89
N LEU A 44 -11.72 2.53 -6.17
CA LEU A 44 -11.14 3.32 -7.27
C LEU A 44 -11.88 4.61 -7.56
N HIS A 45 -13.18 4.71 -7.32
CA HIS A 45 -13.86 6.00 -7.45
C HIS A 45 -15.15 5.93 -6.67
N HIS A 46 -15.30 6.82 -5.69
CA HIS A 46 -16.44 6.75 -4.77
C HIS A 46 -17.79 6.85 -5.48
N ALA A 47 -17.87 7.45 -6.67
CA ALA A 47 -19.12 7.52 -7.44
C ALA A 47 -19.35 6.33 -8.38
N SER A 48 -18.34 5.52 -8.72
CA SER A 48 -18.48 4.44 -9.72
C SER A 48 -18.74 3.06 -9.12
N ALA A 49 -18.69 2.94 -7.79
CA ALA A 49 -18.77 1.65 -7.09
C ALA A 49 -17.72 0.62 -7.58
N ALA A 50 -16.64 1.10 -8.20
CA ALA A 50 -15.52 0.28 -8.67
C ALA A 50 -14.46 0.13 -7.59
N TYR A 51 -13.83 -1.04 -7.58
CA TYR A 51 -12.81 -1.40 -6.59
C TYR A 51 -11.78 -2.33 -7.21
N ILE A 52 -10.65 -2.44 -6.52
CA ILE A 52 -9.61 -3.42 -6.80
C ILE A 52 -9.35 -4.27 -5.57
N VAL A 53 -8.96 -5.51 -5.83
CA VAL A 53 -8.65 -6.51 -4.81
C VAL A 53 -7.34 -7.15 -5.19
N LEU A 54 -6.41 -7.18 -4.24
CA LEU A 54 -5.16 -7.91 -4.38
C LEU A 54 -5.29 -9.23 -3.60
N SER A 55 -4.98 -10.35 -4.24
CA SER A 55 -4.87 -11.64 -3.56
C SER A 55 -3.48 -11.83 -2.95
N ASN A 56 -3.36 -12.70 -1.95
CA ASN A 56 -2.06 -13.12 -1.39
C ASN A 56 -1.16 -13.83 -2.43
N GLY A 57 -1.74 -14.39 -3.49
CA GLY A 57 -1.01 -14.97 -4.62
C GLY A 57 -0.50 -13.93 -5.63
N GLY A 58 -0.75 -12.63 -5.40
CA GLY A 58 -0.30 -11.55 -6.27
C GLY A 58 -1.18 -11.29 -7.48
N LEU A 59 -2.43 -11.76 -7.48
CA LEU A 59 -3.40 -11.42 -8.53
C LEU A 59 -4.16 -10.15 -8.13
N LEU A 60 -4.08 -9.12 -8.97
CA LEU A 60 -4.89 -7.92 -8.89
C LEU A 60 -6.14 -8.08 -9.76
N CYS A 61 -7.30 -8.05 -9.12
CA CYS A 61 -8.60 -8.10 -9.77
C CYS A 61 -9.30 -6.74 -9.70
N HIS A 62 -10.11 -6.44 -10.71
CA HIS A 62 -10.99 -5.29 -10.76
C HIS A 62 -12.45 -5.74 -10.62
N GLY A 63 -13.20 -5.04 -9.78
CA GLY A 63 -14.61 -5.31 -9.53
C GLY A 63 -15.48 -4.06 -9.61
N SER A 64 -16.78 -4.29 -9.74
CA SER A 64 -17.80 -3.28 -9.56
C SER A 64 -18.98 -3.92 -8.85
N LEU A 65 -19.66 -3.18 -7.97
CA LEU A 65 -20.78 -3.74 -7.22
C LEU A 65 -21.82 -4.42 -8.13
N GLY A 66 -22.16 -5.66 -7.77
CA GLY A 66 -23.13 -6.49 -8.52
C GLY A 66 -22.61 -7.07 -9.84
N LYS A 67 -21.31 -6.99 -10.11
CA LYS A 67 -20.65 -7.61 -11.28
C LYS A 67 -19.54 -8.55 -10.85
N ASP A 68 -19.20 -9.47 -11.74
CA ASP A 68 -18.09 -10.40 -11.53
C ASP A 68 -16.74 -9.70 -11.49
N LEU A 69 -15.82 -10.28 -10.71
CA LEU A 69 -14.42 -9.87 -10.65
C LEU A 69 -13.72 -10.21 -11.97
N LYS A 70 -12.82 -9.32 -12.40
CA LYS A 70 -12.00 -9.50 -13.59
C LYS A 70 -10.53 -9.46 -13.23
N ASP A 71 -9.78 -10.41 -13.73
CA ASP A 71 -8.33 -10.48 -13.58
C ASP A 71 -7.68 -9.37 -14.40
N VAL A 72 -6.68 -8.68 -13.83
CA VAL A 72 -6.05 -7.52 -14.49
C VAL A 72 -4.53 -7.65 -14.54
N ILE A 73 -3.88 -7.88 -13.40
CA ILE A 73 -2.41 -7.91 -13.31
C ILE A 73 -1.98 -9.05 -12.38
N GLU A 74 -1.00 -9.83 -12.82
CA GLU A 74 -0.38 -10.89 -12.02
C GLU A 74 0.96 -10.43 -11.41
N ASN A 75 1.42 -11.17 -10.40
CA ASN A 75 2.68 -10.95 -9.69
C ASN A 75 2.76 -9.55 -9.03
N VAL A 76 1.64 -9.06 -8.50
CA VAL A 76 1.56 -7.79 -7.77
C VAL A 76 1.95 -8.01 -6.31
N ASP A 77 2.89 -7.21 -5.82
CA ASP A 77 3.34 -7.25 -4.43
C ASP A 77 2.43 -6.40 -3.55
N ALA A 78 2.10 -5.18 -3.97
CA ALA A 78 1.23 -4.28 -3.23
C ALA A 78 0.53 -3.29 -4.16
N VAL A 79 -0.56 -2.69 -3.67
CA VAL A 79 -1.35 -1.74 -4.45
C VAL A 79 -1.95 -0.65 -3.56
N ASP A 80 -2.07 0.56 -4.09
CA ASP A 80 -2.92 1.59 -3.52
C ASP A 80 -3.49 2.50 -4.63
N CYS A 81 -4.42 3.37 -4.29
CA CYS A 81 -4.96 4.37 -5.19
C CYS A 81 -4.77 5.78 -4.62
N CYS A 82 -4.62 6.76 -5.50
CA CYS A 82 -4.67 8.16 -5.08
C CYS A 82 -6.03 8.51 -4.45
N LYS A 83 -6.14 9.66 -3.79
CA LYS A 83 -7.33 10.07 -3.04
C LYS A 83 -8.64 10.06 -3.86
N ASP A 84 -8.57 10.49 -5.12
CA ASP A 84 -9.74 10.49 -6.01
C ASP A 84 -9.98 9.13 -6.68
N GLY A 85 -8.98 8.23 -6.54
CA GLY A 85 -8.92 6.87 -7.04
C GLY A 85 -8.83 6.71 -8.56
N ASN A 86 -8.70 7.82 -9.30
CA ASN A 86 -8.53 7.82 -10.76
C ASN A 86 -7.17 7.24 -11.23
N HIS A 87 -6.22 7.06 -10.32
CA HIS A 87 -4.94 6.43 -10.55
C HIS A 87 -4.61 5.39 -9.48
N ILE A 88 -3.85 4.38 -9.89
CA ILE A 88 -3.50 3.21 -9.11
C ILE A 88 -1.97 3.10 -9.09
N ALA A 89 -1.39 2.97 -7.91
CA ALA A 89 0.01 2.66 -7.72
C ALA A 89 0.15 1.14 -7.50
N VAL A 90 0.97 0.48 -8.31
CA VAL A 90 1.22 -0.97 -8.26
C VAL A 90 2.70 -1.20 -8.04
N ALA A 91 3.05 -1.99 -7.03
CA ALA A 91 4.41 -2.50 -6.85
C ALA A 91 4.51 -3.92 -7.42
N ARG A 92 5.51 -4.14 -8.28
CA ARG A 92 5.83 -5.44 -8.86
C ARG A 92 7.28 -5.45 -9.33
N GLU A 93 8.01 -6.54 -9.11
CA GLU A 93 9.36 -6.74 -9.66
C GLU A 93 10.33 -5.57 -9.33
N ASN A 94 10.30 -5.08 -8.08
CA ASN A 94 11.08 -3.92 -7.64
C ASN A 94 10.82 -2.65 -8.46
N LYS A 95 9.62 -2.51 -9.04
CA LYS A 95 9.15 -1.30 -9.71
C LYS A 95 7.88 -0.82 -9.06
N LEU A 96 7.74 0.50 -9.02
CA LEU A 96 6.49 1.18 -8.75
C LEU A 96 5.95 1.70 -10.08
N THR A 97 4.77 1.24 -10.47
CA THR A 97 4.08 1.64 -11.69
C THR A 97 2.80 2.37 -11.33
N ILE A 98 2.61 3.55 -11.91
CA ILE A 98 1.36 4.30 -11.82
C ILE A 98 0.53 3.98 -13.05
N LEU A 99 -0.73 3.60 -12.81
CA LEU A 99 -1.72 3.27 -13.81
C LEU A 99 -2.88 4.27 -13.73
N SER A 100 -3.50 4.54 -14.87
CA SER A 100 -4.84 5.14 -14.92
C SER A 100 -5.92 4.14 -14.45
N SER A 101 -7.15 4.62 -14.23
CA SER A 101 -8.31 3.79 -13.90
C SER A 101 -8.61 2.67 -14.90
N ASP A 102 -8.15 2.82 -16.15
CA ASP A 102 -8.28 1.81 -17.21
C ASP A 102 -7.07 0.85 -17.25
N PHE A 103 -6.25 0.85 -16.20
CA PHE A 103 -5.04 0.02 -16.06
C PHE A 103 -3.98 0.23 -17.14
N LYS A 104 -3.98 1.42 -17.77
CA LYS A 104 -2.90 1.84 -18.67
C LYS A 104 -1.80 2.51 -17.87
N GLU A 105 -0.57 2.07 -18.08
CA GLU A 105 0.62 2.67 -17.49
C GLU A 105 0.78 4.14 -17.90
N THR A 106 1.00 4.99 -16.89
CA THR A 106 1.27 6.41 -17.04
C THR A 106 2.69 6.76 -16.60
N CYS A 107 3.22 6.06 -15.60
CA CYS A 107 4.58 6.25 -15.09
C CYS A 107 5.12 4.93 -14.53
N CYS A 108 6.44 4.73 -14.63
CA CYS A 108 7.13 3.60 -14.02
C CYS A 108 8.48 4.07 -13.46
N MET A 109 8.82 3.61 -12.25
CA MET A 109 10.11 3.89 -11.62
C MET A 109 10.64 2.64 -10.90
N SER A 110 11.96 2.48 -10.93
CA SER A 110 12.64 1.42 -10.17
C SER A 110 12.73 1.80 -8.70
N LEU A 111 12.43 0.84 -7.83
CA LEU A 111 12.68 0.92 -6.40
C LEU A 111 14.14 0.55 -6.12
N SER A 112 14.83 1.39 -5.37
CA SER A 112 16.23 1.18 -4.99
C SER A 112 16.32 1.12 -3.48
N PHE A 113 16.94 0.06 -2.97
CA PHE A 113 17.03 -0.23 -1.54
C PHE A 113 18.48 -0.21 -1.00
N GLN A 114 19.36 0.52 -1.67
CA GLN A 114 20.81 0.58 -1.41
C GLN A 114 21.22 0.92 0.04
N LEU A 115 20.32 1.52 0.84
CA LEU A 115 20.60 1.88 2.23
C LEU A 115 20.43 0.71 3.21
N TRP A 116 19.81 -0.39 2.79
CA TRP A 116 19.71 -1.61 3.61
C TRP A 116 20.73 -2.67 3.21
N SER A 117 21.45 -2.46 2.10
CA SER A 117 22.57 -3.30 1.65
C SER A 117 23.86 -2.89 2.37
N ASN A 118 24.20 -3.52 3.49
CA ASN A 118 25.57 -3.43 3.99
C ASN A 118 26.50 -4.21 3.04
N GLU A 119 27.76 -3.79 2.88
CA GLU A 119 28.79 -4.50 2.09
C GLU A 119 29.05 -5.95 2.57
N SER A 120 28.47 -6.33 3.72
CA SER A 120 28.48 -7.67 4.30
C SER A 120 27.17 -8.44 4.15
N ASP A 121 26.16 -7.89 3.49
CA ASP A 121 24.91 -8.58 3.27
C ASP A 121 25.16 -9.82 2.42
N SER A 122 24.81 -10.96 3.00
CA SER A 122 24.99 -12.26 2.39
C SER A 122 24.36 -12.30 1.01
N GLU A 123 25.04 -12.96 0.08
CA GLU A 123 24.48 -13.34 -1.22
C GLU A 123 23.17 -14.11 -0.99
N GLY A 124 22.02 -13.44 -0.96
CA GLY A 124 20.76 -14.14 -0.71
C GLY A 124 19.61 -13.36 -0.07
N THR A 125 19.82 -12.14 0.43
CA THR A 125 18.69 -11.36 0.96
C THR A 125 17.89 -10.67 -0.15
N THR A 126 16.57 -10.73 -0.07
CA THR A 126 15.66 -10.08 -1.03
C THR A 126 14.73 -9.12 -0.31
N ILE A 127 14.31 -8.05 -0.99
CA ILE A 127 13.35 -7.08 -0.45
C ILE A 127 12.06 -7.25 -1.22
N LYS A 128 10.96 -7.40 -0.48
CA LYS A 128 9.61 -7.50 -1.04
C LYS A 128 8.79 -6.32 -0.57
N VAL A 129 8.03 -5.72 -1.49
CA VAL A 129 7.08 -4.69 -1.13
C VAL A 129 5.90 -5.33 -0.40
N ASP A 130 5.62 -4.87 0.80
CA ASP A 130 4.51 -5.35 1.62
C ASP A 130 3.26 -4.50 1.40
N SER A 131 3.43 -3.18 1.35
CA SER A 131 2.35 -2.20 1.28
C SER A 131 2.73 -0.95 0.47
N ILE A 132 1.71 -0.29 -0.06
CA ILE A 132 1.80 1.05 -0.66
C ILE A 132 0.76 1.93 0.02
N GLY A 133 1.13 3.19 0.30
CA GLY A 133 0.22 4.24 0.74
C GLY A 133 0.42 5.50 -0.08
N TRP A 134 -0.54 5.84 -0.94
CA TRP A 134 -0.56 7.08 -1.69
C TRP A 134 -1.13 8.21 -0.83
N VAL A 135 -0.30 8.71 0.08
CA VAL A 135 -0.71 9.63 1.16
C VAL A 135 -0.95 11.07 0.68
N ARG A 136 -0.28 11.51 -0.38
CA ARG A 136 -0.41 12.85 -1.00
C ARG A 136 -0.26 12.74 -2.51
N ASP A 137 -0.77 13.70 -3.26
CA ASP A 137 -0.62 13.75 -4.72
C ASP A 137 0.85 13.67 -5.17
N ASP A 138 1.77 14.26 -4.38
CA ASP A 138 3.21 14.26 -4.61
C ASP A 138 3.99 13.22 -3.81
N SER A 139 3.36 12.40 -2.95
CA SER A 139 4.07 11.48 -2.04
C SER A 139 3.42 10.10 -1.93
N ILE A 140 4.22 9.06 -2.18
CA ILE A 140 3.87 7.65 -2.02
C ILE A 140 4.80 7.04 -0.96
N VAL A 141 4.22 6.30 -0.04
CA VAL A 141 4.93 5.57 1.01
C VAL A 141 4.91 4.10 0.68
N ILE A 142 6.05 3.43 0.82
CA ILE A 142 6.20 2.01 0.55
C ILE A 142 6.73 1.35 1.81
N GLY A 143 6.00 0.36 2.30
CA GLY A 143 6.50 -0.52 3.35
C GLY A 143 7.10 -1.77 2.72
N CYS A 144 8.30 -2.15 3.15
CA CYS A 144 9.00 -3.32 2.61
C CYS A 144 9.45 -4.25 3.71
N VAL A 145 9.39 -5.53 3.41
CA VAL A 145 9.91 -6.62 4.25
C VAL A 145 11.22 -7.10 3.65
N ARG A 146 12.22 -7.30 4.52
CA ARG A 146 13.45 -7.99 4.16
C ARG A 146 13.27 -9.49 4.36
N LEU A 147 13.68 -10.27 3.37
CA LEU A 147 13.66 -11.73 3.40
C LEU A 147 15.09 -12.26 3.36
N ASN A 148 15.37 -13.27 4.17
CA ASN A 148 16.63 -14.02 4.12
C ASN A 148 16.60 -15.12 3.05
N GLU A 149 17.69 -15.90 2.95
CA GLU A 149 17.83 -17.01 2.01
C GLU A 149 16.75 -18.09 2.16
N GLU A 150 16.21 -18.25 3.37
CA GLU A 150 15.15 -19.19 3.70
C GLU A 150 13.74 -18.60 3.50
N SER A 151 13.64 -17.38 2.94
CA SER A 151 12.38 -16.61 2.80
C SER A 151 11.69 -16.26 4.13
N ASN A 152 12.45 -16.23 5.22
CA ASN A 152 11.98 -15.73 6.50
C ASN A 152 12.11 -14.21 6.54
N GLU A 153 11.15 -13.54 7.18
CA GLU A 153 11.17 -12.08 7.35
C GLU A 153 12.21 -11.69 8.40
N GLU A 154 13.04 -10.70 8.10
CA GLU A 154 14.13 -10.20 8.97
C GLU A 154 14.15 -8.66 8.98
N GLY A 155 13.04 -8.06 9.38
CA GLY A 155 12.89 -6.63 9.54
C GLY A 155 12.00 -5.94 8.50
N TYR A 156 11.71 -4.66 8.79
CA TYR A 156 10.80 -3.82 8.01
C TYR A 156 11.38 -2.43 7.74
N LEU A 157 11.44 -2.00 6.47
CA LEU A 157 11.79 -0.62 6.11
C LEU A 157 10.58 0.14 5.58
N VAL A 158 10.69 1.47 5.64
CA VAL A 158 9.74 2.38 5.00
C VAL A 158 10.49 3.28 4.02
N GLN A 159 10.00 3.37 2.79
CA GLN A 159 10.42 4.38 1.82
C GLN A 159 9.34 5.42 1.62
N VAL A 160 9.75 6.68 1.51
CA VAL A 160 8.91 7.79 1.09
C VAL A 160 9.43 8.27 -0.25
N ILE A 161 8.64 8.06 -1.29
CA ILE A 161 8.91 8.51 -2.65
C ILE A 161 8.13 9.80 -2.86
N ARG A 162 8.84 10.86 -3.26
CA ARG A 162 8.26 12.17 -3.48
C ARG A 162 8.51 12.64 -4.92
N SER A 163 7.46 13.05 -5.61
CA SER A 163 7.58 13.73 -6.90
C SER A 163 8.18 15.13 -6.69
N GLU A 164 9.11 15.53 -7.57
CA GLU A 164 9.55 16.93 -7.60
C GLU A 164 8.41 17.82 -8.10
N GLY A 165 7.59 17.31 -9.03
CA GLY A 165 6.33 17.89 -9.46
C GLY A 165 5.23 17.83 -8.38
N ASN A 166 4.07 18.39 -8.71
CA ASN A 166 2.91 18.39 -7.80
C ASN A 166 2.15 17.05 -7.80
N THR A 167 2.34 16.23 -8.84
CA THR A 167 1.71 14.91 -8.99
C THR A 167 2.68 13.92 -9.62
N PHE A 168 2.34 12.63 -9.61
CA PHE A 168 3.11 11.58 -10.28
C PHE A 168 2.73 11.36 -11.75
N PHE A 169 1.67 12.00 -12.25
CA PHE A 169 1.09 11.72 -13.57
C PHE A 169 1.08 12.92 -14.53
N ASP A 170 1.28 14.16 -14.07
CA ASP A 170 1.24 15.33 -14.97
C ASP A 170 2.59 15.66 -15.63
N SER A 171 3.70 15.21 -15.05
CA SER A 171 5.04 15.39 -15.65
C SER A 171 6.05 14.38 -15.11
N PRO A 172 6.83 13.70 -15.97
CA PRO A 172 7.88 12.80 -15.53
C PRO A 172 9.02 13.62 -14.92
N SER A 173 8.99 13.79 -13.60
CA SER A 173 10.09 14.32 -12.82
C SER A 173 10.81 13.18 -12.10
N LYS A 174 12.11 13.32 -11.86
CA LYS A 174 12.84 12.29 -11.13
C LYS A 174 12.38 12.35 -9.67
N PRO A 175 11.82 11.26 -9.11
CA PRO A 175 11.38 11.28 -7.72
C PRO A 175 12.57 11.34 -6.76
N VAL A 176 12.36 11.95 -5.60
CA VAL A 176 13.26 11.91 -4.45
C VAL A 176 12.80 10.78 -3.53
N VAL A 177 13.73 9.92 -3.10
CA VAL A 177 13.43 8.78 -2.25
C VAL A 177 14.11 8.95 -0.90
N TYR A 178 13.34 8.88 0.18
CA TYR A 178 13.82 8.80 1.55
C TYR A 178 13.62 7.37 2.04
N THR A 179 14.64 6.75 2.63
CA THR A 179 14.56 5.39 3.17
C THR A 179 14.80 5.44 4.67
N TYR A 180 13.95 4.75 5.42
CA TYR A 180 14.00 4.63 6.87
C TYR A 180 14.05 3.14 7.23
N VAL A 181 15.23 2.67 7.64
CA VAL A 181 15.48 1.26 7.99
C VAL A 181 14.90 0.92 9.36
N ASP A 182 14.99 1.85 10.31
CA ASP A 182 14.46 1.69 11.67
C ASP A 182 13.25 2.61 11.91
N PHE A 183 12.30 2.63 10.97
CA PHE A 183 11.11 3.48 11.11
C PHE A 183 10.23 3.08 12.30
N PHE A 184 10.27 1.80 12.68
CA PHE A 184 9.69 1.27 13.90
C PHE A 184 10.78 0.53 14.68
N HIS A 185 11.09 0.97 15.89
CA HIS A 185 12.21 0.42 16.67
C HIS A 185 11.98 -1.00 17.23
N GLY A 186 10.72 -1.45 17.30
CA GLY A 186 10.33 -2.71 17.93
C GLY A 186 9.56 -3.64 16.99
N ILE A 187 10.08 -3.92 15.79
CA ILE A 187 9.49 -4.94 14.91
C ILE A 187 9.88 -6.33 15.39
N MET A 188 8.89 -7.20 15.55
CA MET A 188 9.09 -8.62 15.88
C MET A 188 8.50 -9.48 14.77
N ASP A 189 9.39 -10.12 13.99
CA ASP A 189 9.06 -10.74 12.70
C ASP A 189 8.10 -11.93 12.82
N ASP A 190 8.11 -12.63 13.96
CA ASP A 190 7.36 -13.85 14.24
C ASP A 190 6.00 -13.64 14.94
N VAL A 191 5.60 -12.38 15.21
CA VAL A 191 4.27 -12.06 15.79
C VAL A 191 3.13 -12.49 14.87
N LEU A 192 3.33 -12.35 13.56
CA LEU A 192 2.38 -12.76 12.53
C LEU A 192 3.08 -13.72 11.55
N PRO A 193 2.35 -14.66 10.95
CA PRO A 193 2.93 -15.54 9.93
C PRO A 193 3.57 -14.74 8.80
N SER A 194 4.67 -15.26 8.25
CA SER A 194 5.34 -14.67 7.09
C SER A 194 4.39 -14.53 5.90
N GLY A 195 4.51 -13.43 5.17
CA GLY A 195 3.69 -13.10 4.00
C GLY A 195 2.28 -12.60 4.32
N VAL A 196 1.92 -12.48 5.61
CA VAL A 196 0.67 -11.83 6.03
C VAL A 196 0.88 -10.32 5.95
N GLY A 197 0.20 -9.66 5.01
CA GLY A 197 0.25 -8.21 4.82
C GLY A 197 -1.06 -7.65 4.27
N PRO A 198 -1.19 -6.32 4.14
CA PRO A 198 -0.18 -5.32 4.49
C PRO A 198 0.02 -5.20 6.01
N ASN A 199 1.27 -5.00 6.43
CA ASN A 199 1.65 -4.80 7.83
C ASN A 199 1.71 -3.32 8.21
N LEU A 200 2.15 -2.46 7.29
CA LEU A 200 2.13 -1.01 7.48
C LEU A 200 0.73 -0.45 7.20
N LEU A 201 0.20 0.25 8.19
CA LEU A 201 -1.07 0.96 8.13
C LEU A 201 -0.76 2.46 8.13
N LEU A 202 -1.42 3.20 7.23
CA LEU A 202 -1.14 4.62 7.01
C LEU A 202 -2.42 5.43 7.07
N GLY A 203 -2.34 6.58 7.73
CA GLY A 203 -3.35 7.62 7.72
C GLY A 203 -2.71 8.98 7.48
N TYR A 204 -3.32 9.79 6.60
CA TYR A 204 -2.79 11.13 6.31
C TYR A 204 -3.75 12.23 6.74
N LEU A 205 -3.25 13.18 7.53
CA LEU A 205 -3.99 14.30 8.08
C LEU A 205 -3.61 15.57 7.32
N HIS A 206 -4.34 15.82 6.23
CA HIS A 206 -4.04 16.90 5.28
C HIS A 206 -3.94 18.30 5.92
N ARG A 207 -4.74 18.59 6.95
CA ARG A 207 -4.71 19.89 7.65
C ARG A 207 -3.41 20.16 8.42
N TRP A 208 -2.65 19.11 8.74
CA TRP A 208 -1.45 19.21 9.56
C TRP A 208 -0.18 18.77 8.83
N ASP A 209 -0.31 18.43 7.55
CA ASP A 209 0.76 17.85 6.75
C ASP A 209 1.46 16.67 7.45
N LEU A 210 0.66 15.83 8.13
CA LEU A 210 1.11 14.81 9.05
C LEU A 210 0.62 13.43 8.60
N MET A 211 1.54 12.49 8.46
CA MET A 211 1.23 11.07 8.32
C MET A 211 1.33 10.40 9.69
N VAL A 212 0.32 9.59 9.98
CA VAL A 212 0.29 8.64 11.07
C VAL A 212 0.53 7.27 10.47
N ALA A 213 1.49 6.55 11.02
CA ALA A 213 1.85 5.22 10.57
C ALA A 213 1.85 4.25 11.75
N SER A 214 1.43 3.01 11.52
CA SER A 214 1.60 1.93 12.47
C SER A 214 2.00 0.65 11.73
N ASN A 215 2.61 -0.28 12.44
CA ASN A 215 2.95 -1.59 11.90
C ASN A 215 2.36 -2.69 12.78
N ARG A 216 1.67 -3.66 12.16
CA ARG A 216 1.04 -4.79 12.85
C ARG A 216 2.04 -5.70 13.59
N LYS A 217 3.31 -5.65 13.21
CA LYS A 217 4.43 -6.37 13.83
C LYS A 217 5.19 -5.54 14.87
N SER A 218 4.78 -4.29 15.12
CA SER A 218 5.40 -3.44 16.14
C SER A 218 4.92 -3.80 17.55
N ILE A 219 5.84 -4.15 18.43
CA ILE A 219 5.59 -4.53 19.84
C ILE A 219 5.88 -3.41 20.85
N ASP A 220 6.40 -2.27 20.39
CA ASP A 220 6.75 -1.13 21.25
C ASP A 220 6.11 0.17 20.72
N GLU A 221 6.79 0.87 19.81
CA GLU A 221 6.27 2.07 19.16
C GLU A 221 5.16 1.71 18.16
N HIS A 222 3.92 1.64 18.66
CA HIS A 222 2.77 1.26 17.85
C HIS A 222 2.36 2.35 16.85
N ILE A 223 2.75 3.61 17.06
CA ILE A 223 2.43 4.74 16.19
C ILE A 223 3.68 5.59 15.95
N ALA A 224 4.03 5.77 14.69
CA ALA A 224 5.06 6.68 14.22
C ALA A 224 4.44 7.86 13.45
N LEU A 225 5.07 9.03 13.56
CA LEU A 225 4.60 10.26 12.96
C LEU A 225 5.64 10.81 11.98
N LEU A 226 5.19 11.16 10.77
CA LEU A 226 6.04 11.82 9.77
C LEU A 226 5.39 13.13 9.35
N LYS A 227 6.13 14.24 9.50
CA LYS A 227 5.65 15.57 9.11
C LYS A 227 6.38 16.07 7.87
N TRP A 228 5.63 16.59 6.91
CA TRP A 228 6.19 17.28 5.76
C TRP A 228 6.55 18.70 6.17
N SER A 229 7.82 19.06 5.99
CA SER A 229 8.26 20.45 6.18
C SER A 229 8.16 21.23 4.87
N PHE A 230 7.56 22.42 4.93
CA PHE A 230 7.60 23.42 3.88
C PHE A 230 8.56 24.53 4.32
N THR A 231 9.80 24.50 3.85
CA THR A 231 10.69 25.67 3.92
C THR A 231 10.63 26.41 2.58
N PRO A 232 10.28 27.72 2.57
CA PRO A 232 10.20 28.52 1.33
C PRO A 232 11.54 28.69 0.61
N ASP A 233 12.65 28.55 1.35
CA ASP A 233 14.00 28.44 0.84
C ASP A 233 14.55 27.06 1.24
N ASP A 234 15.09 26.32 0.26
CA ASP A 234 15.84 25.06 0.41
C ASP A 234 15.09 23.78 0.84
N LYS A 235 15.28 22.75 -0.02
CA LYS A 235 15.09 21.29 0.17
C LYS A 235 13.84 20.85 0.94
N LYS A 236 12.86 20.38 0.15
CA LYS A 236 11.81 19.43 0.55
C LYS A 236 12.42 18.36 1.50
N ASN A 237 12.09 18.38 2.80
CA ASN A 237 12.58 17.40 3.79
C ASN A 237 11.40 16.72 4.53
N CYS A 238 11.56 15.44 4.85
CA CYS A 238 10.64 14.65 5.68
C CYS A 238 11.31 14.32 7.02
N ASN A 239 10.71 14.76 8.13
CA ASN A 239 11.25 14.54 9.48
C ASN A 239 10.33 13.59 10.26
N ILE A 240 10.94 12.60 10.91
CA ILE A 240 10.29 11.71 11.88
C ILE A 240 10.29 12.41 13.24
N SER A 241 9.19 12.29 13.98
CA SER A 241 9.04 12.80 15.35
C SER A 241 8.68 11.71 16.33
#